data_AF-A0A1B3B9U4-F1
#
_entry.id   AF-A0A1B3B9U4-F1
#
_cell.length_a   1.000
_cell.length_b   1.000
_cell.length_c   1.000
_cell.angle_alpha   90.00
_cell.angle_beta   90.00
_cell.angle_gamma   90.00
#
_symmetry.space_group_name_H-M   'P 1'
#
loop_
_entity.id
_entity.type
_entity.pdbx_description
1 polymer ?
#
loop_
_entity_poly.entity_id
_entity_poly.type
_entity_poly.pdbx_seq_one_letter_code
_entity_poly.pdbx_strand_id
1 'polypeptide(L)'
;MGMLAVFLMLMFDASASSVDQTNFERALAKAHQMEATLSEAEQANLFQAQGQFIVDTFSGCINKTGSPPEEFTVVVELQTDGTVNKAWRQGDGFFVKCFEREMIHKFTFKAPDIPFYTAIEYSNEDKIEFNYD
;
A
#
# COMPACT_ATOMS: atom_id res chain seq x y z
N MET A 1 2.20 -60.00 -21.26
CA MET A 1 2.88 -58.89 -20.57
C MET A 1 3.06 -57.78 -21.58
N GLY A 2 2.47 -56.61 -21.35
CA GLY A 2 2.45 -55.50 -22.30
C GLY A 2 1.73 -54.29 -21.72
N MET A 3 2.49 -53.58 -20.88
CA MET A 3 2.25 -52.37 -20.10
C MET A 3 1.12 -51.41 -20.53
N LEU A 4 0.26 -51.05 -19.57
CA LEU A 4 -0.57 -49.84 -19.57
C LEU A 4 0.32 -48.60 -19.69
N ALA A 5 -0.13 -47.60 -20.46
CA ALA A 5 0.32 -46.22 -20.32
C ALA A 5 -0.91 -45.33 -20.11
N VAL A 6 -1.17 -44.98 -18.85
CA VAL A 6 -2.13 -43.94 -18.47
C VAL A 6 -1.38 -42.62 -18.49
N PHE A 7 -1.68 -41.76 -19.47
CA PHE A 7 -1.20 -40.38 -19.50
C PHE A 7 -2.04 -39.55 -18.51
N LEU A 8 -1.52 -39.39 -17.29
CA LEU A 8 -2.08 -38.48 -16.30
C LEU A 8 -1.59 -37.06 -16.62
N MET A 9 -2.44 -36.26 -17.26
CA MET A 9 -2.18 -34.85 -17.55
C MET A 9 -2.37 -34.05 -16.25
N LEU A 10 -1.27 -33.65 -15.61
CA LEU A 10 -1.27 -32.75 -14.45
C LEU A 10 -1.62 -31.34 -14.95
N MET A 11 -2.84 -30.87 -14.68
CA MET A 11 -3.15 -29.44 -14.77
C MET A 11 -2.52 -28.76 -13.55
N PHE A 12 -1.52 -27.93 -13.80
CA PHE A 12 -0.96 -27.00 -12.84
C PHE A 12 -1.96 -25.87 -12.61
N ASP A 13 -2.66 -25.87 -11.46
CA ASP A 13 -3.44 -24.72 -11.00
C ASP A 13 -2.48 -23.63 -10.48
N ALA A 14 -2.17 -22.67 -11.35
CA ALA A 14 -1.43 -21.46 -11.00
C ALA A 14 -2.39 -20.25 -10.99
N SER A 15 -3.24 -20.15 -9.96
CA SER A 15 -4.20 -19.05 -9.83
C SER A 15 -4.28 -18.49 -8.40
N ALA A 16 -3.16 -18.13 -7.79
CA ALA A 16 -3.16 -17.55 -6.43
C ALA A 16 -2.81 -16.05 -6.36
N SER A 17 -2.37 -15.42 -7.46
CA SER A 17 -1.81 -14.05 -7.43
C SER A 17 -2.73 -12.95 -7.98
N SER A 18 -3.81 -13.29 -8.70
CA SER A 18 -4.69 -12.30 -9.37
C SER A 18 -5.73 -11.67 -8.44
N VAL A 19 -6.18 -12.40 -7.42
CA VAL A 19 -7.24 -11.93 -6.50
C VAL A 19 -6.71 -10.84 -5.56
N ASP A 20 -5.49 -10.97 -5.07
CA ASP A 20 -4.88 -10.00 -4.16
C ASP A 20 -4.57 -8.68 -4.87
N GLN A 21 -4.03 -8.76 -6.09
CA GLN A 21 -3.82 -7.59 -6.95
C GLN A 21 -5.15 -6.87 -7.29
N THR A 22 -6.19 -7.62 -7.64
CA THR A 22 -7.52 -7.04 -7.93
C THR A 22 -8.13 -6.38 -6.67
N ASN A 23 -7.82 -6.88 -5.48
CA ASN A 23 -8.27 -6.25 -4.22
C ASN A 23 -7.53 -4.95 -3.95
N PHE A 24 -6.21 -4.93 -4.14
CA PHE A 24 -5.40 -3.73 -4.02
C PHE A 24 -5.84 -2.64 -4.99
N GLU A 25 -5.96 -2.93 -6.28
CA GLU A 25 -6.34 -1.95 -7.31
C GLU A 25 -7.71 -1.32 -7.01
N ARG A 26 -8.67 -2.12 -6.53
CA ARG A 26 -9.98 -1.61 -6.10
C ARG A 26 -9.90 -0.72 -4.85
N ALA A 27 -9.03 -1.05 -3.90
CA ALA A 27 -8.84 -0.22 -2.72
C ALA A 27 -8.18 1.11 -3.09
N LEU A 28 -7.17 1.09 -3.96
CA LEU A 28 -6.48 2.27 -4.44
C LEU A 28 -7.42 3.21 -5.20
N ALA A 29 -8.21 2.68 -6.15
CA ALA A 29 -9.18 3.47 -6.89
C ALA A 29 -10.22 4.14 -5.97
N LYS A 30 -10.66 3.45 -4.90
CA LYS A 30 -11.54 4.04 -3.89
C LYS A 30 -10.85 5.16 -3.11
N ALA A 31 -9.60 4.97 -2.74
CA ALA A 31 -8.83 5.98 -2.02
C ALA A 31 -8.74 7.27 -2.85
N HIS A 32 -8.29 7.18 -4.09
CA HIS A 32 -8.22 8.33 -5.01
C HIS A 32 -9.57 9.01 -5.20
N GLN A 33 -10.63 8.24 -5.38
CA GLN A 33 -11.98 8.78 -5.52
C GLN A 33 -12.41 9.56 -4.27
N MET A 34 -12.22 8.99 -3.08
CA MET A 34 -12.64 9.60 -1.83
C MET A 34 -11.79 10.82 -1.47
N GLU A 35 -10.47 10.74 -1.64
CA GLU A 35 -9.56 11.87 -1.46
C GLU A 35 -9.93 13.05 -2.38
N ALA A 36 -10.30 12.77 -3.63
CA ALA A 36 -10.74 13.79 -4.59
C ALA A 36 -12.08 14.45 -4.22
N THR A 37 -12.89 13.83 -3.36
CA THR A 37 -14.17 14.42 -2.89
C THR A 37 -14.01 15.31 -1.66
N LEU A 38 -12.84 15.30 -1.02
CA LEU A 38 -12.56 16.14 0.15
C LEU A 38 -12.56 17.63 -0.25
N SER A 39 -13.05 18.47 0.66
CA SER A 39 -12.82 19.91 0.58
C SER A 39 -11.33 20.25 0.72
N GLU A 40 -10.93 21.46 0.32
CA GLU A 40 -9.52 21.90 0.41
C GLU A 40 -8.96 21.82 1.84
N ALA A 41 -9.76 22.19 2.85
CA ALA A 41 -9.36 22.09 4.24
C ALA A 41 -9.17 20.64 4.70
N GLU A 42 -10.02 19.72 4.23
CA GLU A 42 -9.91 18.29 4.54
C GLU A 42 -8.71 17.65 3.83
N GLN A 43 -8.44 18.03 2.58
CA GLN A 43 -7.24 17.61 1.85
C GLN A 43 -5.97 18.07 2.58
N ALA A 44 -5.91 19.32 3.03
CA ALA A 44 -4.78 19.84 3.79
C ALA A 44 -4.56 19.06 5.11
N ASN A 45 -5.64 18.75 5.82
CA ASN A 45 -5.58 17.95 7.04
C ASN A 45 -5.10 16.51 6.77
N LEU A 46 -5.60 15.88 5.70
CA LEU A 46 -5.16 14.54 5.30
C LEU A 46 -3.67 14.53 4.93
N PHE A 47 -3.25 15.49 4.11
CA PHE A 47 -1.86 15.66 3.71
C PHE A 47 -0.94 15.84 4.93
N GLN A 48 -1.34 16.68 5.90
CA GLN A 48 -0.59 16.86 7.13
C GLN A 48 -0.51 15.56 7.95
N ALA A 49 -1.60 14.82 8.09
CA ALA A 49 -1.63 13.56 8.82
C ALA A 49 -0.72 12.50 8.16
N GLN A 50 -0.78 12.36 6.84
CA GLN A 50 0.09 11.45 6.07
C GLN A 50 1.55 11.87 6.18
N GLY A 51 1.87 13.15 5.99
CA GLY A 51 3.23 13.67 6.08
C GLY A 51 3.86 13.47 7.46
N GLN A 52 3.10 13.73 8.53
CA GLN A 52 3.57 13.49 9.89
C GLN A 52 3.85 12.00 10.13
N PHE A 53 2.92 11.12 9.71
CA PHE A 53 3.10 9.68 9.81
C PHE A 53 4.34 9.18 9.05
N ILE A 54 4.58 9.70 7.84
CA ILE A 54 5.77 9.38 7.02
C ILE A 54 7.05 9.74 7.76
N VAL A 55 7.16 10.98 8.26
CA VAL A 55 8.34 11.47 8.99
C VAL A 55 8.64 10.60 10.22
N ASP A 56 7.61 10.25 10.99
CA ASP A 56 7.76 9.45 12.20
C ASP A 56 8.12 7.98 11.93
N THR A 57 7.79 7.47 10.73
CA THR A 57 7.85 6.04 10.42
C THR A 57 9.07 5.65 9.59
N PHE A 58 9.48 6.49 8.62
CA PHE A 58 10.51 6.14 7.64
C PHE A 58 11.82 5.72 8.30
N SER A 59 12.38 6.58 9.16
CA SER A 59 13.64 6.29 9.86
C SER A 59 13.54 5.02 10.72
N GLY A 60 12.40 4.82 11.39
CA GLY A 60 12.12 3.62 12.17
C GLY A 60 12.12 2.35 11.33
N CYS A 61 11.50 2.37 10.15
CA CYS A 61 11.46 1.21 9.26
C CYS A 61 12.80 0.95 8.57
N ILE A 62 13.56 1.98 8.20
CA ILE A 62 14.94 1.82 7.70
C ILE A 62 15.79 1.14 8.78
N ASN A 63 15.76 1.64 10.01
CA ASN A 63 16.56 1.07 11.11
C ASN A 63 16.19 -0.38 11.44
N LYS A 64 14.89 -0.73 11.40
CA LYS A 64 14.42 -2.09 11.69
C LYS A 64 14.75 -3.09 10.58
N THR A 65 14.77 -2.64 9.32
CA THR A 65 14.86 -3.55 8.16
C THR A 65 16.23 -3.52 7.48
N GLY A 66 17.05 -2.51 7.76
CA GLY A 66 18.32 -2.27 7.07
C GLY A 66 18.17 -1.95 5.58
N SER A 67 16.95 -1.63 5.12
CA SER A 67 16.62 -1.43 3.70
C SER A 67 16.02 -0.04 3.50
N PRO A 68 16.46 0.74 2.49
CA PRO A 68 15.79 1.96 2.10
C PRO A 68 14.41 1.67 1.48
N PRO A 69 13.51 2.67 1.39
CA PRO A 69 12.27 2.51 0.65
C PRO A 69 12.54 2.31 -0.85
N GLU A 70 11.96 1.25 -1.42
CA GLU A 70 11.72 1.13 -2.86
C GLU A 70 10.39 1.78 -3.22
N GLU A 71 9.99 1.82 -4.49
CA GLU A 71 8.65 2.30 -4.85
C GLU A 71 7.57 1.42 -4.24
N PHE A 72 6.57 2.04 -3.62
CA PHE A 72 5.49 1.31 -2.99
C PHE A 72 4.22 2.15 -2.86
N THR A 73 3.11 1.47 -2.65
CA THR A 73 1.84 2.07 -2.29
C THR A 73 1.25 1.32 -1.11
N VAL A 74 0.80 2.04 -0.09
CA VAL A 74 -0.02 1.46 0.98
C VAL A 74 -1.35 2.19 1.03
N VAL A 75 -2.43 1.42 0.93
CA VAL A 75 -3.82 1.90 1.02
C VAL A 75 -4.40 1.42 2.33
N VAL A 76 -5.13 2.28 3.02
CA VAL A 76 -5.88 1.91 4.24
C VAL A 76 -7.34 2.29 4.14
N GLU A 77 -8.18 1.48 4.77
CA GLU A 77 -9.57 1.80 5.09
C GLU A 77 -9.63 2.22 6.56
N LEU A 78 -10.26 3.36 6.84
CA LEU A 78 -10.40 3.93 8.18
C LEU A 78 -11.79 3.64 8.77
N GLN A 79 -11.80 3.44 10.09
CA GLN A 79 -13.01 3.32 10.91
C GLN A 79 -13.57 4.71 11.31
N THR A 80 -14.73 4.69 11.96
CA THR A 80 -15.43 5.88 12.53
C THR A 80 -14.56 6.71 13.47
N ASP A 81 -13.64 6.09 14.20
CA ASP A 81 -12.76 6.75 15.15
C ASP A 81 -11.48 7.30 14.49
N GLY A 82 -11.30 7.04 13.19
CA GLY A 82 -10.15 7.42 12.39
C GLY A 82 -8.98 6.43 12.42
N THR A 83 -9.13 5.28 13.09
CA THR A 83 -8.11 4.22 13.10
C THR A 83 -8.20 3.34 11.86
N VAL A 84 -7.13 2.61 11.55
CA VAL A 84 -7.09 1.70 10.39
C VAL A 84 -7.89 0.43 10.66
N ASN A 85 -8.89 0.16 9.81
CA ASN A 85 -9.63 -1.10 9.77
C ASN A 85 -8.89 -2.19 8.99
N LYS A 86 -8.38 -1.80 7.81
CA LYS A 86 -7.76 -2.71 6.86
C LYS A 86 -6.69 -1.99 6.05
N ALA A 87 -5.68 -2.73 5.63
CA ALA A 87 -4.63 -2.24 4.75
C ALA A 87 -4.46 -3.16 3.54
N TRP A 88 -3.98 -2.57 2.45
CA TRP A 88 -3.49 -3.22 1.26
C TRP A 88 -2.18 -2.55 0.87
N ARG A 89 -1.28 -3.29 0.24
CA ARG A 89 -0.03 -2.73 -0.27
C ARG A 89 0.32 -3.27 -1.64
N GLN A 90 1.05 -2.45 -2.38
CA GLN A 90 1.83 -2.87 -3.53
C GLN A 90 3.30 -2.67 -3.19
N GLY A 91 4.11 -3.68 -3.47
CA GLY A 91 5.49 -3.80 -2.99
C GLY A 91 5.63 -4.85 -1.90
N ASP A 92 6.67 -5.67 -1.99
CA ASP A 92 6.91 -6.82 -1.11
C ASP A 92 8.19 -6.71 -0.25
N GLY A 93 8.92 -5.60 -0.40
CA GLY A 93 10.15 -5.33 0.34
C GLY A 93 9.94 -5.26 1.85
N PHE A 94 10.99 -5.56 2.62
CA PHE A 94 10.93 -5.54 4.09
C PHE A 94 10.55 -4.16 4.64
N PHE A 95 11.01 -3.09 3.99
CA PHE A 95 10.61 -1.72 4.31
C PHE A 95 9.10 -1.54 4.18
N VAL A 96 8.50 -1.92 3.05
CA VAL A 96 7.07 -1.72 2.77
C VAL A 96 6.19 -2.48 3.76
N LYS A 97 6.56 -3.73 4.08
CA LYS A 97 5.88 -4.53 5.12
C LYS A 97 6.00 -3.90 6.51
N CYS A 98 7.14 -3.26 6.81
CA CYS A 98 7.27 -2.48 8.03
C CYS A 98 6.34 -1.27 8.01
N PHE A 99 6.34 -0.50 6.91
CA PHE A 99 5.55 0.70 6.76
C PHE A 99 4.04 0.43 6.87
N GLU A 100 3.53 -0.59 6.16
CA GLU A 100 2.15 -1.07 6.26
C GLU A 100 1.77 -1.38 7.71
N ARG A 101 2.61 -2.13 8.43
CA ARG A 101 2.37 -2.47 9.84
C ARG A 101 2.32 -1.24 10.73
N GLU A 102 3.25 -0.29 10.57
CA GLU A 102 3.24 0.94 11.35
C GLU A 102 2.00 1.79 11.02
N MET A 103 1.54 1.79 9.76
CA MET A 103 0.33 2.49 9.34
C MET A 103 -0.90 1.91 10.02
N ILE A 104 -1.04 0.58 10.05
CA ILE A 104 -2.13 -0.11 10.76
C ILE A 104 -2.21 0.28 12.24
N HIS A 105 -1.05 0.48 12.90
CA HIS A 105 -1.01 0.72 14.35
C HIS A 105 -0.98 2.18 14.78
N LYS A 106 -0.52 3.08 13.92
CA LYS A 106 -0.22 4.47 14.31
C LYS A 106 -0.92 5.51 13.46
N PHE A 107 -1.27 5.20 12.21
CA PHE A 107 -1.94 6.17 11.37
C PHE A 107 -3.36 6.40 11.88
N THR A 108 -3.71 7.67 12.07
CA THR A 108 -5.06 8.08 12.43
C THR A 108 -5.47 9.31 11.65
N PHE A 109 -6.68 9.30 11.10
CA PHE A 109 -7.26 10.44 10.42
C PHE A 109 -8.78 10.37 10.53
N LYS A 110 -9.42 11.45 11.01
CA LYS A 110 -10.87 11.52 11.11
C LYS A 110 -11.45 12.10 9.82
N ALA A 111 -11.88 11.20 8.95
CA ALA A 111 -12.55 11.57 7.70
C ALA A 111 -13.97 12.10 7.95
N PRO A 112 -14.49 12.97 7.05
CA PRO A 112 -15.86 13.47 7.14
C PRO A 112 -16.91 12.38 6.90
N ASP A 113 -16.62 11.44 5.99
CA ASP A 113 -17.49 10.33 5.60
C ASP A 113 -16.79 8.99 5.80
N ILE A 114 -17.57 7.92 6.07
CA ILE A 114 -17.05 6.59 6.39
C ILE A 114 -17.82 5.46 5.66
N PRO A 115 -17.15 4.34 5.31
CA PRO A 115 -15.71 4.10 5.46
C PRO A 115 -14.89 5.00 4.54
N PHE A 116 -13.74 5.48 5.01
CA PHE A 116 -12.84 6.33 4.22
C PHE A 116 -11.61 5.54 3.79
N TYR A 117 -11.25 5.65 2.52
CA TYR A 117 -10.04 5.04 1.97
C TYR A 117 -9.03 6.14 1.70
N THR A 118 -7.76 5.89 2.04
CA THR A 118 -6.66 6.80 1.73
C THR A 118 -5.41 6.02 1.35
N ALA A 119 -4.56 6.61 0.51
CA ALA A 119 -3.34 6.00 0.03
C ALA A 119 -2.11 6.87 0.31
N ILE A 120 -1.00 6.22 0.65
CA ILE A 120 0.34 6.81 0.59
C ILE A 120 1.08 6.10 -0.54
N GLU A 121 1.48 6.88 -1.53
CA GLU A 121 2.25 6.45 -2.69
C GLU A 121 3.64 7.07 -2.63
N TYR A 122 4.65 6.22 -2.77
CA TYR A 122 6.05 6.62 -2.78
C TYR A 122 6.71 6.13 -4.06
N SER A 123 7.27 7.06 -4.83
CA SER A 123 8.06 6.79 -6.02
C SER A 123 9.44 7.43 -5.89
N ASN A 124 10.43 6.86 -6.58
CA ASN A 124 11.81 7.33 -6.58
C ASN A 124 12.12 8.13 -7.86
N GLU A 125 11.16 8.91 -8.37
CA GLU A 125 11.29 9.59 -9.67
C GLU A 125 12.33 10.72 -9.70
N ASP A 126 12.92 11.11 -8.56
CA ASP A 126 14.02 12.07 -8.51
C ASP A 126 15.41 11.42 -8.72
N LYS A 127 15.57 10.62 -9.78
CA LYS A 127 16.91 10.51 -10.38
C LYS A 127 17.21 11.83 -11.06
N ILE A 128 17.75 12.80 -10.31
CA ILE A 128 18.42 13.96 -10.88
C ILE A 128 19.59 13.41 -11.71
N GLU A 129 19.40 13.25 -13.02
CA GLU A 129 20.49 13.04 -13.97
C GLU A 129 21.31 14.32 -13.98
N PHE A 130 22.39 14.34 -13.19
CA PHE A 130 23.42 15.36 -13.34
C PHE A 130 24.14 15.10 -14.67
N ASN A 131 23.63 15.71 -15.73
CA ASN A 131 24.34 15.79 -17.00
C ASN A 131 25.52 16.76 -16.80
N TYR A 132 26.71 16.23 -16.56
CA TYR A 132 27.94 17.01 -16.62
C TYR A 132 28.39 17.05 -18.09
N ASP A 133 28.10 18.17 -18.76
CA ASP A 133 28.77 18.54 -20.02
C ASP A 133 30.22 18.97 -19.77
#